data_AF-A0A2Z3GKS4-F1
#
_entry.id   AF-A0A2Z3GKS4-F1
#
_cell.length_a   1.000
_cell.length_b   1.000
_cell.length_c   1.000
_cell.angle_alpha   90.00
_cell.angle_beta   90.00
_cell.angle_gamma   90.00
#
_symmetry.space_group_name_H-M   'P 1'
#
loop_
_entity.id
_entity.type
_entity.pdbx_description
1 polymer ?
#
loop_
_entity_poly.entity_id
_entity_poly.type
_entity_poly.pdbx_seq_one_letter_code
_entity_poly.pdbx_strand_id
1 'polypeptide(L)'
;MVDFAYQKYWEDAPERRTVGPLLLKEFRGRRYVLATMVVSGRLACFGLDRISDFSVTAQRFTPPAGVDAHTYFADYFGITRPTDGPGPQEILLRFMPVQGRYALSYPLHSSQQVVMETMRKPACTDRRRHPRAAHGAAQLRPRCGDAGPGQFTGVGATGARSGRAPLRGQNYLASASPIFFKMRLGWV
;
A
#
# COMPACT_ATOMS: atom_id res chain seq x y z
N MET A 1 10.57 27.41 20.99
CA MET A 1 9.19 27.20 20.52
C MET A 1 9.11 27.73 19.12
N VAL A 2 8.09 27.33 18.36
CA VAL A 2 7.89 27.84 17.00
C VAL A 2 6.47 28.38 16.86
N ASP A 3 6.35 29.45 16.09
CA ASP A 3 5.10 30.10 15.78
C ASP A 3 4.94 30.20 14.27
N PHE A 4 3.76 29.85 13.77
CA PHE A 4 3.47 29.85 12.35
C PHE A 4 1.99 30.00 12.06
N ALA A 5 1.66 30.43 10.84
CA ALA A 5 0.32 30.35 10.28
C ALA A 5 0.12 28.99 9.60
N TYR A 6 -0.98 28.32 9.92
CA TYR A 6 -1.31 27.00 9.37
C TYR A 6 -2.67 27.01 8.69
N GLN A 7 -2.70 26.56 7.42
CA GLN A 7 -3.94 26.45 6.65
C GLN A 7 -4.40 24.99 6.56
N LYS A 8 -5.56 24.69 7.12
CA LYS A 8 -6.20 23.37 6.94
C LYS A 8 -6.87 23.34 5.57
N TYR A 9 -7.11 22.14 5.05
CA TYR A 9 -7.76 21.98 3.74
C TYR A 9 -9.26 22.32 3.75
N TRP A 10 -9.90 22.27 4.91
CA TRP A 10 -11.34 22.50 5.07
C TRP A 10 -11.66 23.89 5.64
N GLU A 11 -10.66 24.73 5.87
CA GLU A 11 -10.82 26.10 6.37
C GLU A 11 -10.21 27.07 5.36
N ASP A 12 -10.93 28.15 5.05
CA ASP A 12 -10.48 29.13 4.05
C ASP A 12 -9.34 30.02 4.58
N ALA A 13 -9.36 30.31 5.88
CA ALA A 13 -8.39 31.20 6.53
C ALA A 13 -7.29 30.42 7.28
N PRO A 14 -6.02 30.86 7.20
CA PRO A 14 -4.96 30.30 8.03
C PRO A 14 -5.13 30.73 9.49
N GLU A 15 -4.78 29.84 10.42
CA GLU A 15 -4.80 30.11 11.85
C GLU A 15 -3.38 30.16 12.42
N ARG A 16 -3.12 31.16 13.24
CA ARG A 16 -1.82 31.32 13.92
C ARG A 16 -1.70 30.32 15.07
N ARG A 17 -0.59 29.58 15.11
CA ARG A 17 -0.34 28.54 16.10
C ARG A 17 1.07 28.67 16.66
N THR A 18 1.15 28.69 17.99
CA THR A 18 2.41 28.52 18.72
C THR A 18 2.47 27.08 19.24
N VAL A 19 3.55 26.38 18.92
CA VAL A 19 3.72 24.96 19.24
C VAL A 19 5.13 24.61 19.70
N GLY A 20 5.21 23.54 20.50
CA GLY A 20 6.44 22.85 20.85
C GLY A 20 6.68 21.65 19.94
N PRO A 21 7.65 21.68 19.01
CA PRO A 21 7.88 20.58 18.09
C PRO A 21 8.49 19.38 18.81
N LEU A 22 8.04 18.17 18.46
CA LEU A 22 8.47 16.90 19.08
C LEU A 22 9.17 15.96 18.09
N LEU A 23 8.56 15.74 16.92
CA LEU A 23 9.04 14.78 15.94
C LEU A 23 8.73 15.26 14.53
N LEU A 24 9.63 14.96 13.60
CA LEU A 24 9.37 15.04 12.18
C LEU A 24 9.11 13.64 11.60
N LYS A 25 7.94 13.42 11.00
CA LYS A 25 7.54 12.15 10.40
C LYS A 25 7.30 12.31 8.90
N GLU A 26 7.91 11.44 8.12
CA GLU A 26 7.59 11.30 6.69
C GLU A 26 6.59 10.17 6.46
N PHE A 27 5.58 10.45 5.63
CA PHE A 27 4.59 9.48 5.19
C PHE A 27 4.16 9.78 3.76
N ARG A 28 4.27 8.78 2.86
CA ARG A 28 3.91 8.88 1.42
C ARG A 28 4.51 10.12 0.73
N GLY A 29 5.77 10.44 1.02
CA GLY A 29 6.49 11.56 0.42
C GLY A 29 6.08 12.95 0.95
N ARG A 30 5.27 13.01 2.01
CA ARG A 30 4.90 14.25 2.70
C ARG A 30 5.49 14.25 4.12
N ARG A 31 5.93 15.42 4.57
CA ARG A 31 6.54 15.60 5.89
C ARG A 31 5.59 16.30 6.84
N TYR A 32 5.51 15.77 8.05
CA TYR A 32 4.60 16.22 9.09
C TYR A 32 5.38 16.44 10.38
N VAL A 33 5.13 17.55 11.05
CA VAL A 33 5.67 17.79 12.39
C VAL A 33 4.59 17.45 13.43
N LEU A 34 4.93 16.54 14.34
CA LEU A 34 4.16 16.31 15.56
C LEU A 34 4.60 17.37 16.58
N ALA A 35 3.65 18.10 17.13
CA ALA A 35 3.94 19.17 18.09
C ALA A 35 2.85 19.26 19.16
N THR A 36 3.25 19.75 20.34
CA THR A 36 2.32 20.11 21.42
C THR A 36 1.84 21.54 21.21
N MET A 37 0.53 21.74 21.15
CA MET A 37 -0.07 23.07 21.08
C MET A 37 0.02 23.76 22.44
N VAL A 38 0.51 24.99 22.48
CA VAL A 38 0.67 25.75 23.75
C VAL A 38 -0.69 26.04 24.38
N VAL A 39 -1.68 26.41 23.56
CA VAL A 39 -3.01 26.83 24.04
C VAL A 39 -3.81 25.66 24.63
N SER A 40 -3.79 24.49 23.98
CA SER A 40 -4.64 23.35 24.38
C SER A 40 -3.87 22.25 25.12
N GLY A 41 -2.54 22.27 25.11
CA GLY A 41 -1.69 21.18 25.62
C GLY A 41 -1.80 19.88 24.81
N ARG A 42 -2.60 19.83 23.75
CA ARG A 42 -2.84 18.63 22.94
C ARG A 42 -1.73 18.43 21.92
N LEU A 43 -1.50 17.17 21.57
CA LEU A 43 -0.63 16.80 20.46
C LEU A 43 -1.38 16.93 19.14
N ALA A 44 -0.76 17.57 18.16
CA ALA A 44 -1.29 17.73 16.83
C ALA A 44 -0.21 17.53 15.77
N CYS A 45 -0.62 17.06 14.60
CA CYS A 45 0.25 16.87 13.44
C CYS A 45 0.01 17.98 12.41
N PHE A 46 1.06 18.67 12.02
CA PHE A 46 1.02 19.75 11.04
C PHE A 46 1.81 19.34 9.80
N GLY A 47 1.18 19.42 8.62
CA GLY A 47 1.90 19.22 7.36
C GLY A 47 2.81 20.40 7.07
N LEU A 48 4.09 20.14 6.80
CA LEU A 48 5.05 21.21 6.48
C LEU A 48 4.69 21.98 5.21
N ASP A 49 3.98 21.32 4.28
CA ASP A 49 3.46 21.89 3.05
C ASP A 49 2.40 22.98 3.26
N ARG A 50 1.85 23.08 4.48
CA ARG A 50 0.74 23.97 4.85
C ARG A 50 1.13 25.03 5.89
N ILE A 51 2.42 25.14 6.19
CA ILE A 51 2.97 26.11 7.14
C ILE A 51 3.44 27.34 6.37
N SER A 52 3.06 28.51 6.86
CA SER A 52 3.46 29.83 6.37
C SER A 52 3.82 30.75 7.55
N ASP A 53 4.47 31.89 7.28
CA ASP A 53 4.84 32.89 8.29
C ASP A 53 5.55 32.30 9.53
N PHE A 54 6.54 31.45 9.28
CA PHE A 54 7.26 30.73 10.31
C PHE A 54 8.25 31.63 11.08
N SER A 55 8.21 31.56 12.41
CA SER A 55 9.14 32.24 13.30
C SER A 55 9.55 31.36 14.48
N VAL A 56 10.81 31.47 14.89
CA VAL A 56 11.34 30.77 16.07
C VAL A 56 11.33 31.71 17.25
N THR A 57 10.72 31.29 18.35
CA THR A 57 10.63 32.08 19.59
C THR A 57 11.76 31.70 20.54
N ALA A 58 12.24 32.68 21.33
CA ALA A 58 13.26 32.47 22.37
C ALA A 58 12.84 31.52 23.51
N GLN A 59 11.54 31.23 23.65
CA GLN A 59 11.03 30.30 24.66
C GLN A 59 11.53 28.87 24.42
N ARG A 60 12.08 28.24 25.45
CA ARG A 60 12.45 26.82 25.40
C ARG A 60 11.20 25.94 25.53
N PHE A 61 11.21 24.82 24.82
CA PHE A 61 10.15 23.81 24.92
C PHE A 61 10.70 22.58 25.60
N THR A 62 9.95 22.07 26.58
CA THR A 62 10.22 20.79 27.23
C THR A 62 9.14 19.80 26.78
N PRO A 63 9.51 18.66 26.19
CA PRO A 63 8.56 17.61 25.84
C PRO A 63 7.70 17.19 27.05
N PRO A 64 6.39 16.95 26.86
CA PRO A 64 5.54 16.47 27.95
C PRO A 64 6.01 15.09 28.46
N ALA A 65 5.99 14.89 29.77
CA ALA A 65 6.33 13.60 30.37
C ALA A 65 5.36 12.51 29.88
N GLY A 66 5.89 11.34 29.51
CA GLY A 66 5.09 10.19 29.06
C GLY A 66 4.73 10.20 27.57
N VAL A 67 5.11 11.22 26.80
CA VAL A 67 4.95 11.21 25.34
C VAL A 67 6.20 10.60 24.70
N ASP A 68 6.11 9.33 24.32
CA ASP A 68 7.09 8.73 23.42
C ASP A 68 6.67 8.97 21.96
N ALA A 69 7.39 9.88 21.31
CA ALA A 69 7.13 10.25 19.92
C ALA A 69 7.38 9.08 18.95
N HIS A 70 8.24 8.12 19.29
CA HIS A 70 8.54 6.96 18.43
C HIS A 70 7.36 5.98 18.37
N THR A 71 6.65 5.79 19.48
CA THR A 71 5.50 4.89 19.56
C THR A 71 4.17 5.59 19.29
N TYR A 72 4.15 6.92 19.19
CA TYR A 72 2.91 7.70 19.01
C TYR A 72 2.03 7.24 17.83
N PHE A 73 2.65 6.80 16.73
CA PHE A 73 1.96 6.32 15.52
C PHE A 73 1.98 4.79 15.37
N ALA A 74 2.45 4.03 16.37
CA ALA A 74 2.69 2.59 16.21
C ALA A 74 1.42 1.76 15.92
N ASP A 75 0.26 2.23 16.41
CA ASP A 75 -1.03 1.56 16.25
C ASP A 75 -1.97 2.26 15.25
N TYR A 76 -1.48 3.28 14.55
CA TYR A 76 -2.27 4.11 13.64
C TYR A 76 -1.70 4.06 12.24
N PHE A 77 -2.59 4.01 11.25
CA PHE A 77 -2.17 4.07 9.86
C PHE A 77 -1.96 5.52 9.42
N GLY A 78 -0.73 5.87 9.05
CA GLY A 78 -0.40 7.18 8.49
C GLY A 78 -0.06 8.23 9.55
N ILE A 79 -0.71 9.38 9.46
CA ILE A 79 -0.38 10.60 10.24
C ILE A 79 -1.55 11.14 11.06
N THR A 80 -2.72 10.49 10.96
CA THR A 80 -3.91 10.91 11.68
C THR A 80 -4.11 10.02 12.89
N ARG A 81 -4.14 10.64 14.07
CA ARG A 81 -4.55 10.00 15.31
C ARG A 81 -5.75 10.78 15.87
N PRO A 82 -6.94 10.17 15.94
CA PRO A 82 -8.06 10.80 16.62
C PRO A 82 -7.69 11.09 18.07
N THR A 83 -7.88 12.33 18.50
CA THR A 83 -7.67 12.71 19.90
C THR A 83 -8.89 12.38 20.76
N ASP A 84 -10.08 12.42 20.14
CA ASP A 84 -11.38 12.16 20.75
C ASP A 84 -12.03 11.00 19.99
N GLY A 85 -11.80 9.78 20.46
CA GLY A 85 -12.32 8.57 19.80
C GLY A 85 -11.87 7.29 20.51
N PRO A 86 -12.47 6.14 20.15
CA PRO A 86 -12.00 4.86 20.64
C PRO A 86 -10.56 4.64 20.19
N GLY A 87 -9.73 4.14 21.11
CA GLY A 87 -8.35 3.75 20.79
C GLY A 87 -8.29 2.61 19.77
N PRO A 88 -7.07 2.11 19.47
CA PRO A 88 -6.87 1.09 18.44
C PRO A 88 -7.74 -0.14 18.64
N GLN A 89 -8.60 -0.43 17.65
CA GLN A 89 -9.55 -1.53 17.66
C GLN A 89 -9.07 -2.69 16.81
N GLU A 90 -9.50 -3.89 17.17
CA GLU A 90 -9.29 -5.07 16.34
C GLU A 90 -10.34 -5.13 15.22
N ILE A 91 -9.89 -5.31 13.99
CA ILE A 91 -10.73 -5.43 12.80
C ILE A 91 -10.38 -6.68 12.00
N LEU A 92 -11.40 -7.25 11.34
CA LEU A 92 -11.26 -8.35 10.40
C LEU A 92 -11.57 -7.86 8.99
N LEU A 93 -10.58 -7.85 8.11
CA LEU A 93 -10.71 -7.45 6.72
C LEU A 93 -10.81 -8.68 5.82
N ARG A 94 -11.77 -8.67 4.89
CA ARG A 94 -11.93 -9.70 3.86
C ARG A 94 -11.62 -9.10 2.49
N PHE A 95 -10.65 -9.67 1.79
CA PHE A 95 -10.28 -9.26 0.44
C PHE A 95 -10.67 -10.32 -0.60
N MET A 96 -11.04 -9.86 -1.79
CA MET A 96 -11.06 -10.72 -2.98
C MET A 96 -9.63 -11.20 -3.28
N PRO A 97 -9.42 -12.36 -3.93
CA PRO A 97 -8.09 -12.98 -3.95
C PRO A 97 -7.01 -12.15 -4.64
N VAL A 98 -7.37 -11.44 -5.70
CA VAL A 98 -6.45 -10.53 -6.38
C VAL A 98 -6.02 -9.40 -5.44
N GLN A 99 -6.97 -8.78 -4.73
CA GLN A 99 -6.70 -7.71 -3.75
C GLN A 99 -5.93 -8.25 -2.53
N GLY A 100 -6.25 -9.45 -2.08
CA GLY A 100 -5.58 -10.11 -0.97
C GLY A 100 -4.10 -10.36 -1.27
N ARG A 101 -3.75 -10.73 -2.52
CA ARG A 101 -2.35 -10.84 -2.95
C ARG A 101 -1.61 -9.52 -2.84
N TYR A 102 -2.24 -8.40 -3.20
CA TYR A 102 -1.65 -7.08 -3.02
C TYR A 102 -1.44 -6.78 -1.53
N ALA A 103 -2.43 -7.04 -0.68
CA ALA A 103 -2.33 -6.84 0.77
C ALA A 103 -1.30 -7.76 1.46
N LEU A 104 -1.02 -8.94 0.90
CA LEU A 104 0.09 -9.81 1.33
C LEU A 104 1.45 -9.24 0.90
N SER A 105 1.55 -8.76 -0.35
CA SER A 105 2.80 -8.21 -0.88
C SER A 105 3.19 -6.87 -0.26
N TYR A 106 2.21 -6.09 0.19
CA TYR A 106 2.39 -4.78 0.80
C TYR A 106 1.57 -4.70 2.10
N PRO A 107 2.14 -5.12 3.25
CA PRO A 107 1.46 -5.09 4.53
C PRO A 107 1.01 -3.67 4.88
N LEU A 108 -0.26 -3.53 5.28
CA LEU A 108 -0.85 -2.24 5.63
C LEU A 108 -0.39 -1.78 7.02
N HIS A 109 -0.19 -2.71 7.95
CA HIS A 109 0.16 -2.38 9.34
C HIS A 109 1.01 -3.49 9.98
N SER A 110 1.81 -3.13 10.98
CA SER A 110 2.68 -4.06 11.73
C SER A 110 1.90 -5.15 12.46
N SER A 111 0.68 -4.84 12.90
CA SER A 111 -0.23 -5.79 13.58
C SER A 111 -0.99 -6.73 12.63
N GLN A 112 -0.72 -6.69 11.32
CA GLN A 112 -1.40 -7.51 10.32
C GLN A 112 -1.09 -9.00 10.49
N GLN A 113 -2.13 -9.79 10.70
CA GLN A 113 -2.07 -11.24 10.79
C GLN A 113 -3.00 -11.88 9.77
N VAL A 114 -2.51 -12.89 9.04
CA VAL A 114 -3.33 -13.71 8.13
C VAL A 114 -4.11 -14.71 8.97
N VAL A 115 -5.44 -14.63 8.94
CA VAL A 115 -6.32 -15.54 9.69
C VAL A 115 -6.65 -16.77 8.86
N MET A 116 -6.91 -16.57 7.57
CA MET A 116 -7.19 -17.66 6.64
C MET A 116 -6.75 -17.27 5.24
N GLU A 117 -5.93 -18.12 4.64
CA GLU A 117 -5.52 -18.02 3.24
C GLU A 117 -5.90 -19.33 2.54
N THR A 118 -6.97 -19.31 1.76
CA THR A 118 -7.34 -20.47 0.94
C THR A 118 -6.65 -20.38 -0.43
N MET A 119 -5.32 -20.21 -0.44
CA MET A 119 -4.53 -20.30 -1.65
C MET A 119 -3.94 -21.70 -1.77
N ARG A 120 -4.46 -22.49 -2.70
CA ARG A 120 -3.70 -23.62 -3.24
C ARG A 120 -2.54 -23.03 -4.04
N LYS A 121 -1.37 -22.91 -3.42
CA LYS A 121 -0.12 -22.60 -4.12
C LYS A 121 0.02 -23.65 -5.24
N PRO A 122 -0.02 -23.30 -6.55
CA PRO A 122 0.25 -24.31 -7.56
C PRO A 122 1.68 -24.76 -7.30
N ALA A 123 1.83 -26.03 -6.89
CA ALA A 123 3.15 -26.63 -6.76
C ALA A 123 3.87 -26.37 -8.08
N CYS A 124 5.06 -25.80 -8.01
CA CYS A 124 5.96 -25.80 -9.15
C CYS A 124 6.22 -27.28 -9.43
N THR A 125 5.49 -27.84 -10.39
CA THR A 125 5.74 -29.19 -10.85
C THR A 125 7.08 -29.14 -11.54
N ASP A 126 8.10 -29.59 -10.82
CA ASP A 126 9.43 -29.79 -11.33
C ASP A 126 9.34 -30.53 -12.68
N ARG A 127 9.55 -29.80 -13.77
CA ARG A 127 9.59 -30.36 -15.12
C ARG A 127 10.89 -31.14 -15.38
N ARG A 128 11.66 -31.52 -14.35
CA ARG A 128 12.83 -32.39 -14.47
C ARG A 128 12.52 -33.82 -14.02
N ARG A 129 11.63 -34.51 -14.74
CA ARG A 129 11.73 -35.96 -14.90
C ARG A 129 11.60 -36.32 -16.37
N HIS A 130 12.67 -36.10 -17.12
CA HIS A 130 12.92 -36.92 -18.30
C HIS A 130 13.45 -38.27 -17.80
N PRO A 131 12.80 -39.41 -18.12
CA PRO A 131 13.43 -40.70 -17.92
C PRO A 131 14.66 -40.78 -18.82
N ARG A 132 15.82 -41.17 -18.25
CA ARG A 132 17.00 -41.53 -19.03
C ARG A 132 16.62 -42.72 -19.92
N ALA A 133 16.31 -42.45 -21.19
CA ALA A 133 16.31 -43.47 -22.23
C ALA A 133 17.76 -43.87 -22.48
N ALA A 134 18.03 -45.16 -22.32
CA ALA A 134 19.31 -45.77 -22.61
C ALA A 134 19.63 -45.69 -24.11
N HIS A 135 20.91 -45.43 -24.39
CA HIS A 135 21.71 -45.72 -25.58
C HIS A 135 21.02 -46.12 -26.90
N GLY A 136 21.35 -45.37 -27.97
CA GLY A 136 21.25 -45.92 -29.33
C GLY A 136 21.21 -44.87 -30.45
N ALA A 137 22.40 -44.53 -30.97
CA ALA A 137 22.69 -44.11 -32.33
C ALA A 137 21.99 -42.89 -32.98
N ALA A 138 22.83 -41.91 -33.28
CA ALA A 138 22.99 -41.25 -34.58
C ALA A 138 21.84 -40.39 -35.13
N GLN A 139 22.03 -39.06 -35.14
CA GLN A 139 22.45 -38.30 -36.34
C GLN A 139 22.42 -36.76 -36.08
N LEU A 140 23.58 -36.15 -36.34
CA LEU A 140 23.90 -34.79 -36.80
C LEU A 140 22.94 -33.61 -36.48
N ARG A 141 23.48 -32.64 -35.73
CA ARG A 141 22.98 -31.25 -35.64
C ARG A 141 23.26 -30.47 -36.93
N PRO A 142 22.42 -29.47 -37.24
CA PRO A 142 22.92 -28.10 -37.38
C PRO A 142 22.12 -27.14 -36.49
N ARG A 143 22.77 -26.54 -35.49
CA ARG A 143 23.21 -25.12 -35.43
C ARG A 143 22.11 -24.10 -35.79
N CYS A 144 21.72 -23.33 -34.77
CA CYS A 144 21.08 -22.03 -34.91
C CYS A 144 21.82 -21.16 -35.93
N GLY A 145 21.07 -20.54 -36.81
CA GLY A 145 21.48 -19.40 -37.63
C GLY A 145 20.42 -18.32 -37.50
N ASP A 146 20.89 -17.14 -37.13
CA ASP A 146 20.15 -15.91 -36.87
C ASP A 146 19.29 -15.44 -38.05
N ALA A 147 18.17 -14.77 -37.77
CA ALA A 147 17.73 -13.59 -38.53
C ALA A 147 16.66 -12.83 -37.75
N GLY A 148 16.92 -11.54 -37.54
CA GLY A 148 16.08 -10.58 -36.84
C GLY A 148 14.87 -10.06 -37.65
N PRO A 149 14.34 -8.88 -37.26
CA PRO A 149 12.91 -8.57 -37.31
C PRO A 149 12.46 -7.78 -38.55
N GLY A 150 11.17 -7.87 -38.87
CA GLY A 150 10.47 -7.00 -39.81
C GLY A 150 9.20 -7.67 -40.34
N GLN A 151 8.08 -7.03 -40.65
CA GLN A 151 7.62 -5.65 -40.53
C GLN A 151 6.07 -5.72 -40.48
N PHE A 152 5.45 -4.72 -39.88
CA PHE A 152 4.02 -4.44 -39.96
C PHE A 152 3.65 -3.84 -41.32
N THR A 153 2.61 -4.35 -41.97
CA THR A 153 1.62 -3.68 -42.86
C THR A 153 0.64 -4.79 -43.30
N GLY A 154 -0.68 -4.70 -43.40
CA GLY A 154 -1.65 -3.60 -43.41
C GLY A 154 -2.84 -4.05 -44.29
N VAL A 155 -4.03 -4.11 -43.69
CA VAL A 155 -5.38 -3.87 -44.28
C VAL A 155 -5.94 -4.79 -45.39
N GLY A 156 -7.10 -5.41 -45.07
CA GLY A 156 -8.32 -5.33 -45.89
C GLY A 156 -8.73 -6.56 -46.72
N ALA A 157 -9.81 -7.25 -46.33
CA ALA A 157 -11.07 -7.30 -47.09
C ALA A 157 -12.03 -8.41 -46.59
N THR A 158 -13.30 -8.06 -46.69
CA THR A 158 -14.57 -8.71 -46.33
C THR A 158 -14.89 -10.03 -47.06
N GLY A 159 -15.64 -10.91 -46.39
CA GLY A 159 -16.38 -12.00 -47.05
C GLY A 159 -17.03 -13.00 -46.07
N ALA A 160 -18.35 -12.94 -45.93
CA ALA A 160 -19.25 -13.83 -45.15
C ALA A 160 -19.16 -15.31 -45.60
N ARG A 161 -19.65 -16.38 -44.95
CA ARG A 161 -20.70 -16.62 -43.94
C ARG A 161 -20.61 -18.11 -43.53
N SER A 162 -21.09 -18.45 -42.33
CA SER A 162 -21.77 -19.69 -41.91
C SER A 162 -21.22 -20.28 -40.61
N GLY A 163 -22.14 -20.59 -39.69
CA GLY A 163 -21.91 -20.46 -38.27
C GLY A 163 -21.48 -21.71 -37.51
N ARG A 164 -21.22 -21.48 -36.23
CA ARG A 164 -21.53 -22.40 -35.13
C ARG A 164 -21.33 -21.71 -33.77
N ALA A 165 -22.35 -21.87 -32.93
CA ALA A 165 -22.42 -21.75 -31.47
C ALA A 165 -22.20 -20.37 -30.80
N PRO A 166 -23.14 -19.91 -29.96
CA PRO A 166 -22.83 -18.93 -28.92
C PRO A 166 -22.06 -19.68 -27.84
N LEU A 167 -20.74 -19.48 -27.74
CA LEU A 167 -20.01 -19.89 -26.56
C LEU A 167 -20.45 -18.97 -25.43
N ARG A 168 -21.45 -19.50 -24.71
CA ARG A 168 -21.81 -19.22 -23.32
C ARG A 168 -20.76 -18.40 -22.60
N GLY A 169 -21.21 -17.29 -22.02
CA GLY A 169 -20.58 -16.72 -20.85
C GLY A 169 -20.29 -17.84 -19.86
N GLN A 170 -19.02 -18.20 -19.74
CA GLN A 170 -18.53 -18.95 -18.61
C GLN A 170 -18.02 -17.92 -17.62
N ASN A 171 -18.88 -17.68 -16.64
CA ASN A 171 -18.59 -17.08 -15.37
C ASN A 171 -17.25 -17.59 -14.80
N TYR A 172 -16.14 -16.91 -15.08
CA TYR A 172 -14.88 -17.07 -14.33
C TYR A 172 -14.92 -16.29 -13.02
N LEU A 173 -16.07 -16.28 -12.34
CA LEU A 173 -16.24 -15.67 -11.01
C LEU A 173 -16.43 -16.69 -9.88
N ALA A 174 -16.33 -17.98 -10.16
CA ALA A 174 -16.63 -19.03 -9.18
C ALA A 174 -15.43 -19.93 -8.89
N SER A 175 -14.40 -19.41 -8.21
CA SER A 175 -13.61 -20.16 -7.19
C SER A 175 -12.49 -19.30 -6.59
N ALA A 176 -12.68 -17.99 -6.51
CA ALA A 176 -11.67 -17.10 -5.96
C ALA A 176 -11.93 -16.98 -4.44
N SER A 177 -11.34 -17.89 -3.65
CA SER A 177 -11.53 -17.95 -2.20
C SER A 177 -10.92 -16.74 -1.48
N PRO A 178 -11.71 -15.98 -0.68
CA PRO A 178 -11.27 -14.73 -0.08
C PRO A 178 -10.12 -14.92 0.93
N ILE A 179 -9.31 -13.87 1.11
CA ILE A 179 -8.25 -13.82 2.13
C ILE A 179 -8.74 -12.96 3.30
N PHE A 180 -8.51 -13.44 4.53
CA PHE A 180 -8.88 -12.73 5.75
C PHE A 180 -7.65 -12.24 6.51
N PHE A 181 -7.66 -10.97 6.88
CA PHE A 181 -6.64 -10.37 7.74
C PHE A 181 -7.25 -9.84 9.03
N LYS A 182 -6.56 -10.06 10.14
CA LYS A 182 -6.84 -9.43 11.42
C LYS A 182 -5.80 -8.36 11.67
N MET A 183 -6.24 -7.17 12.08
CA MET A 183 -5.37 -6.03 12.39
C MET A 183 -5.91 -5.30 13.61
N ARG A 184 -5.01 -4.75 14.41
CA ARG A 184 -5.35 -3.74 15.41
C ARG A 184 -4.99 -2.36 14.86
N LEU A 185 -5.99 -1.52 14.64
CA LEU A 185 -5.87 -0.18 14.04
C LEU A 185 -6.78 0.81 14.76
N GLY A 186 -6.27 2.00 15.06
CA GLY A 186 -7.12 3.15 15.36
C GLY A 186 -7.61 3.77 14.06
N TRP A 187 -8.92 3.82 13.86
CA TRP A 187 -9.56 4.40 12.67
C TRP A 187 -10.05 5.83 12.94
N VAL A 188 -10.18 6.61 11.86
CA VAL A 188 -10.91 7.90 11.78
C VAL A 188 -12.36 7.62 11.44
#